data_AF-A0A2A2JFN0-F1
#
_entry.id   AF-A0A2A2JFN0-F1
#
_cell.length_a   1.000
_cell.length_b   1.000
_cell.length_c   1.000
_cell.angle_alpha   90.00
_cell.angle_beta   90.00
_cell.angle_gamma   90.00
#
_symmetry.space_group_name_H-M   'P 1'
#
loop_
_entity.id
_entity.type
_entity.pdbx_description
1 polymer ?
#
loop_
_entity_poly.entity_id
_entity_poly.type
_entity_poly.pdbx_seq_one_letter_code
_entity_poly.pdbx_strand_id
1 'polypeptide(L)'
;MPECFQNSSARERCIETTIKVGLAMFSGIPVSVHTVPGHDDFMLFPHLNCRRLNREKKEKLNINNELYDKWTQRGKPILAILQGIMERELKYAKYYKNSSENVLLVDSLIIEKNAGAKVPEWFDENAEREGRRAYFHGLNLIAGTGPYHNPNWIRPTSGLLLEELTKHIKRKIECDQTRNCKDMKKFYAYGTHDMLLMALLESIGAKDAALGEGQNPEFIATLILELWKRDGRYYIKALFRRYPNSNRFFAITQSITGCSKVSDFCSSDTFIGGFQQYKTTHPKDECHVNKLSKKLKFYCLIKYLG
;
A
#
# COMPACT_ATOMS: atom_id res chain seq x y z
N MET A 1 -29.06 4.49 10.67
CA MET A 1 -27.79 5.04 10.12
C MET A 1 -27.15 3.96 9.26
N PRO A 2 -26.49 4.28 8.13
CA PRO A 2 -25.74 3.27 7.39
C PRO A 2 -24.68 2.69 8.32
N GLU A 3 -24.69 1.38 8.54
CA GLU A 3 -23.71 0.66 9.37
C GLU A 3 -22.35 0.50 8.66
N CYS A 4 -22.29 0.89 7.39
CA CYS A 4 -21.18 0.74 6.48
C CYS A 4 -20.70 2.11 5.96
N PHE A 5 -19.39 2.27 5.82
CA PHE A 5 -18.76 3.35 5.08
C PHE A 5 -17.81 2.75 4.06
N GLN A 6 -17.90 3.22 2.81
CA GLN A 6 -17.04 2.77 1.72
C GLN A 6 -16.37 3.97 1.09
N ASN A 7 -15.04 3.92 0.97
CA ASN A 7 -14.25 4.93 0.31
C ASN A 7 -13.34 4.26 -0.71
N SER A 8 -13.12 4.91 -1.85
CA SER A 8 -12.31 4.36 -2.93
C SER A 8 -11.44 5.44 -3.56
N SER A 9 -10.26 5.02 -4.00
CA SER A 9 -9.41 5.82 -4.88
C SER A 9 -10.20 6.25 -6.12
N ALA A 10 -9.99 7.48 -6.60
CA ALA A 10 -10.65 8.04 -7.80
C ALA A 10 -10.12 7.45 -9.13
N ARG A 11 -10.04 6.12 -9.20
CA ARG A 11 -9.79 5.34 -10.42
C ARG A 11 -11.00 4.47 -10.65
N GLU A 12 -11.51 4.45 -11.88
CA GLU A 12 -12.69 3.69 -12.29
C GLU A 12 -12.64 2.24 -11.80
N ARG A 13 -11.53 1.52 -12.05
CA ARG A 13 -11.32 0.15 -11.55
C ARG A 13 -11.49 0.00 -10.03
N CYS A 14 -11.06 0.99 -9.24
CA CYS A 14 -11.15 0.94 -7.77
C CYS A 14 -12.59 1.22 -7.33
N ILE A 15 -13.25 2.21 -7.93
CA ILE A 15 -14.65 2.56 -7.65
C ILE A 15 -15.56 1.38 -8.00
N GLU A 16 -15.45 0.84 -9.22
CA GLU A 16 -16.24 -0.32 -9.65
C GLU A 16 -16.03 -1.53 -8.75
N THR A 17 -14.78 -1.83 -8.39
CA THR A 17 -14.48 -2.93 -7.46
C THR A 17 -15.16 -2.71 -6.12
N THR A 18 -15.10 -1.49 -5.58
CA THR A 18 -15.71 -1.16 -4.28
C THR A 18 -17.23 -1.28 -4.33
N ILE A 19 -17.85 -0.79 -5.41
CA ILE A 19 -19.30 -0.92 -5.65
C ILE A 19 -19.69 -2.40 -5.73
N LYS A 20 -18.98 -3.20 -6.54
CA LYS A 20 -19.28 -4.64 -6.71
C LYS A 20 -19.15 -5.41 -5.40
N VAL A 21 -18.11 -5.13 -4.61
CA VAL A 21 -17.95 -5.72 -3.27
C VAL A 21 -19.11 -5.30 -2.36
N GLY A 22 -19.47 -4.02 -2.35
CA GLY A 22 -20.61 -3.54 -1.56
C GLY A 22 -21.92 -4.20 -1.95
N LEU A 23 -22.21 -4.33 -3.25
CA LEU A 23 -23.44 -4.95 -3.75
C LEU A 23 -23.52 -6.43 -3.38
N ALA A 24 -22.38 -7.14 -3.41
CA ALA A 24 -22.30 -8.53 -2.99
C ALA A 24 -22.50 -8.69 -1.46
N MET A 25 -22.01 -7.74 -0.66
CA MET A 25 -22.16 -7.77 0.80
C MET A 25 -23.55 -7.33 1.28
N PHE A 26 -24.17 -6.37 0.60
CA PHE A 26 -25.40 -5.70 1.03
C PHE A 26 -26.46 -5.76 -0.07
N SER A 27 -26.88 -6.98 -0.43
CA SER A 27 -27.86 -7.20 -1.49
C SER A 27 -29.16 -6.41 -1.25
N GLY A 28 -29.66 -5.76 -2.31
CA GLY A 28 -30.90 -4.98 -2.27
C GLY A 28 -30.79 -3.58 -1.65
N ILE A 29 -29.59 -3.13 -1.25
CA ILE A 29 -29.36 -1.80 -0.67
C ILE A 29 -28.47 -0.99 -1.63
N PRO A 30 -28.85 0.25 -2.00
CA PRO A 30 -27.97 1.15 -2.75
C PRO A 30 -26.65 1.37 -2.00
N VAL A 31 -25.55 1.08 -2.68
CA VAL A 31 -24.20 1.21 -2.14
C VAL A 31 -23.64 2.57 -2.55
N SER A 32 -23.38 3.43 -1.56
CA SER A 32 -22.68 4.70 -1.78
C SER A 32 -21.18 4.51 -1.56
N VAL A 33 -20.38 4.86 -2.57
CA VAL A 33 -18.92 4.88 -2.50
C VAL A 33 -18.43 6.32 -2.50
N HIS A 34 -17.78 6.71 -1.41
CA HIS A 34 -17.10 8.00 -1.33
C HIS A 34 -15.78 7.95 -2.09
N THR A 35 -15.35 9.09 -2.62
CA THR A 35 -14.05 9.21 -3.28
C THR A 35 -13.53 10.65 -3.16
N VAL A 36 -12.22 10.80 -3.26
CA VAL A 36 -11.51 12.08 -3.29
C VAL A 36 -10.76 12.16 -4.62
N PRO A 37 -10.75 13.32 -5.32
CA PRO A 37 -9.98 13.47 -6.55
C PRO A 37 -8.53 13.02 -6.40
N GLY A 38 -8.00 12.28 -7.37
CA GLY A 38 -6.70 11.60 -7.21
C GLY A 38 -5.50 12.52 -6.97
N HIS A 39 -5.59 13.81 -7.26
CA HIS A 39 -4.52 14.78 -6.93
C HIS A 39 -4.52 15.21 -5.46
N ASP A 40 -5.65 15.01 -4.76
CA ASP A 40 -5.85 15.32 -3.34
C ASP A 40 -5.98 14.07 -2.46
N ASP A 41 -6.08 12.88 -3.05
CA ASP A 41 -6.27 11.61 -2.34
C ASP A 41 -4.94 10.98 -1.87
N PHE A 42 -4.33 11.56 -0.83
CA PHE A 42 -3.09 11.01 -0.27
C PHE A 42 -3.29 9.75 0.59
N MET A 43 -4.51 9.20 0.68
CA MET A 43 -4.81 8.04 1.52
C MET A 43 -5.01 6.76 0.70
N LEU A 44 -5.74 6.84 -0.42
CA LEU A 44 -6.10 5.69 -1.24
C LEU A 44 -5.51 5.76 -2.65
N PHE A 45 -4.91 6.89 -3.05
CA PHE A 45 -4.24 7.02 -4.34
C PHE A 45 -2.70 7.03 -4.19
N PRO A 46 -1.96 6.25 -4.99
CA PRO A 46 -0.51 6.25 -4.96
C PRO A 46 0.05 7.52 -5.62
N HIS A 47 0.59 8.43 -4.82
CA HIS A 47 1.27 9.63 -5.31
C HIS A 47 2.67 9.33 -5.83
N LEU A 48 2.73 8.79 -7.06
CA LEU A 48 3.98 8.40 -7.72
C LEU A 48 4.88 9.58 -8.14
N ASN A 49 4.38 10.82 -8.14
CA ASN A 49 5.14 12.04 -8.48
C ASN A 49 5.76 12.72 -7.25
N CYS A 50 5.99 11.96 -6.19
CA CYS A 50 6.63 12.42 -4.97
C CYS A 50 8.11 12.77 -5.21
N ARG A 51 8.43 14.07 -5.35
CA ARG A 51 9.76 14.56 -5.77
C ARG A 51 10.88 14.07 -4.86
N ARG A 52 10.68 14.10 -3.54
CA ARG A 52 11.67 13.63 -2.57
C ARG A 52 12.00 12.15 -2.78
N LEU A 53 10.96 11.31 -2.81
CA LEU A 53 11.13 9.86 -2.94
C LEU A 53 11.72 9.47 -4.29
N ASN A 54 11.28 10.10 -5.37
CA ASN A 54 11.78 9.80 -6.71
C ASN A 54 13.26 10.14 -6.83
N ARG A 55 13.71 11.24 -6.21
CA ARG A 55 15.15 11.56 -6.13
C ARG A 55 15.93 10.50 -5.35
N GLU A 56 15.47 10.12 -4.16
CA GLU A 56 16.14 9.10 -3.35
C GLU A 56 16.21 7.73 -4.05
N LYS A 57 15.13 7.34 -4.75
CA LYS A 57 15.07 6.10 -5.56
C LYS A 57 16.01 6.16 -6.76
N LYS A 58 16.04 7.30 -7.46
CA LYS A 58 16.96 7.56 -8.58
C LYS A 58 18.42 7.41 -8.13
N GLU A 59 18.77 8.03 -7.01
CA GLU A 59 20.11 7.96 -6.40
C GLU A 59 20.44 6.53 -5.96
N LYS A 60 19.56 5.86 -5.21
CA LYS A 60 19.78 4.48 -4.74
C LYS A 60 20.01 3.49 -5.89
N LEU A 61 19.37 3.71 -7.03
CA LEU A 61 19.51 2.85 -8.20
C LEU A 61 20.54 3.31 -9.21
N ASN A 62 21.20 4.46 -9.03
CA ASN A 62 22.09 5.05 -10.04
C ASN A 62 21.40 5.12 -11.43
N ILE A 63 20.13 5.54 -11.47
CA ILE A 63 19.39 5.67 -12.74
C ILE A 63 20.04 6.76 -13.59
N ASN A 64 20.26 6.46 -14.87
CA ASN A 64 20.82 7.38 -15.85
C ASN A 64 20.01 8.71 -15.88
N ASN A 65 20.72 9.84 -15.79
CA ASN A 65 20.13 11.17 -15.88
C ASN A 65 19.35 11.38 -17.19
N GLU A 66 19.86 10.91 -18.32
CA GLU A 66 19.19 11.02 -19.62
C GLU A 66 17.83 10.31 -19.62
N LEU A 67 17.78 9.07 -19.12
CA LEU A 67 16.53 8.32 -18.98
C LEU A 67 15.56 9.02 -18.04
N TYR A 68 16.07 9.51 -16.91
CA TYR A 68 15.26 10.22 -15.92
C TYR A 68 14.68 11.53 -16.47
N ASP A 69 15.49 12.30 -17.19
CA ASP A 69 15.11 13.60 -17.75
C ASP A 69 14.08 13.40 -18.88
N LYS A 70 14.27 12.39 -19.74
CA LYS A 70 13.31 11.98 -20.79
C LYS A 70 11.91 11.74 -20.22
N TRP A 71 11.81 11.00 -19.12
CA TRP A 71 10.52 10.71 -18.47
C TRP A 71 10.00 11.88 -17.64
N THR A 72 10.88 12.69 -17.08
CA THR A 72 10.52 13.90 -16.32
C THR A 72 9.88 14.95 -17.22
N GLN A 73 10.41 15.17 -18.43
CA GLN A 73 9.82 16.07 -19.43
C GLN A 73 8.39 15.66 -19.83
N ARG A 74 8.06 14.37 -19.72
CA ARG A 74 6.71 13.82 -19.96
C ARG A 74 5.82 13.83 -18.71
N GLY A 75 6.28 14.40 -17.60
CA GLY A 75 5.55 14.43 -16.32
C GLY A 75 5.43 13.07 -15.62
N LYS A 76 6.27 12.08 -15.99
CA LYS A 76 6.21 10.71 -15.47
C LYS A 76 7.58 10.20 -14.97
N PRO A 77 8.29 10.91 -14.07
CA PRO A 77 9.63 10.55 -13.61
C PRO A 77 9.72 9.15 -12.99
N ILE A 78 8.64 8.65 -12.40
CA ILE A 78 8.59 7.30 -11.84
C ILE A 78 8.81 6.20 -12.89
N LEU A 79 8.46 6.45 -14.16
CA LEU A 79 8.65 5.48 -15.23
C LEU A 79 10.13 5.28 -15.57
N ALA A 80 11.00 6.27 -15.36
CA ALA A 80 12.44 6.07 -15.47
C ALA A 80 12.98 5.12 -14.40
N ILE A 81 12.46 5.25 -13.18
CA ILE A 81 12.85 4.41 -12.04
C ILE A 81 12.40 2.97 -12.28
N LEU A 82 11.14 2.78 -12.71
CA LEU A 82 10.60 1.46 -13.08
C LEU A 82 11.37 0.84 -14.24
N GLN A 83 11.56 1.61 -15.32
CA GLN A 83 12.28 1.13 -16.49
C GLN A 83 13.70 0.69 -16.10
N GLY A 84 14.45 1.50 -15.36
CA GLY A 84 15.83 1.16 -15.01
C GLY A 84 15.96 -0.03 -14.05
N ILE A 85 15.02 -0.25 -13.13
CA ILE A 85 15.06 -1.47 -12.31
C ILE A 85 14.65 -2.71 -13.12
N MET A 86 13.66 -2.60 -14.00
CA MET A 86 13.23 -3.72 -14.82
C MET A 86 14.28 -4.10 -15.87
N GLU A 87 14.95 -3.12 -16.50
CA GLU A 87 16.10 -3.35 -17.38
C GLU A 87 17.25 -4.05 -16.65
N ARG A 88 17.49 -3.71 -15.38
CA ARG A 88 18.50 -4.38 -14.55
C ARG A 88 18.15 -5.84 -14.28
N GLU A 89 16.92 -6.10 -13.84
CA GLU A 89 16.48 -7.47 -13.55
C GLU A 89 16.42 -8.34 -14.81
N LEU A 90 16.07 -7.75 -15.95
CA LEU A 90 15.97 -8.45 -17.23
C LEU A 90 17.29 -8.47 -18.01
N LYS A 91 18.37 -7.87 -17.50
CA LYS A 91 19.66 -7.79 -18.21
C LYS A 91 20.20 -9.14 -18.67
N TYR A 92 19.97 -10.17 -17.86
CA TYR A 92 20.40 -11.54 -18.12
C TYR A 92 19.22 -12.51 -18.31
N ALA A 93 18.03 -11.98 -18.59
CA ALA A 93 16.87 -12.78 -18.94
C ALA A 93 17.15 -13.56 -20.23
N LYS A 94 16.80 -14.85 -20.24
CA LYS A 94 17.02 -15.73 -21.40
C LYS A 94 15.81 -15.77 -22.33
N TYR A 95 14.61 -15.61 -21.77
CA TYR A 95 13.35 -15.84 -22.45
C TYR A 95 12.58 -14.54 -22.68
N TYR A 96 12.62 -13.62 -21.71
CA TYR A 96 12.00 -12.31 -21.88
C TYR A 96 12.77 -11.50 -22.93
N LYS A 97 12.07 -11.04 -23.97
CA LYS A 97 12.65 -10.18 -25.00
C LYS A 97 12.90 -8.77 -24.46
N ASN A 98 14.00 -8.62 -23.73
CA ASN A 98 14.42 -7.38 -23.07
C ASN A 98 14.76 -6.29 -24.08
N SER A 99 13.83 -5.36 -24.26
CA SER A 99 14.04 -4.09 -24.96
C SER A 99 13.49 -2.96 -24.10
N SER A 100 14.04 -1.75 -24.25
CA SER A 100 13.56 -0.57 -23.53
C SER A 100 12.07 -0.26 -23.76
N GLU A 101 11.51 -0.76 -24.87
CA GLU A 101 10.07 -0.69 -25.19
C GLU A 101 9.26 -1.76 -24.46
N ASN A 102 9.80 -2.98 -24.34
CA ASN A 102 9.07 -4.13 -23.78
C ASN A 102 9.14 -4.21 -22.27
N VAL A 103 10.17 -3.67 -21.61
CA VAL A 103 10.33 -3.82 -20.16
C VAL A 103 9.17 -3.26 -19.35
N LEU A 104 8.51 -2.19 -19.81
CA LEU A 104 7.35 -1.63 -19.11
C LEU A 104 6.03 -2.34 -19.44
N LEU A 105 6.02 -3.27 -20.41
CA LEU A 105 4.82 -3.98 -20.84
C LEU A 105 4.55 -5.26 -20.06
N VAL A 106 5.46 -5.67 -19.14
CA VAL A 106 5.34 -6.92 -18.38
C VAL A 106 3.96 -7.10 -17.76
N ASP A 107 3.46 -6.07 -17.07
CA ASP A 107 2.16 -6.12 -16.39
C ASP A 107 1.01 -6.32 -17.40
N SER A 108 1.01 -5.54 -18.49
CA SER A 108 0.02 -5.65 -19.56
C SER A 108 0.02 -7.04 -20.20
N LEU A 109 1.19 -7.60 -20.50
CA LEU A 109 1.33 -8.94 -21.09
C LEU A 109 0.81 -10.03 -20.14
N ILE A 110 1.09 -9.92 -18.83
CA ILE A 110 0.56 -10.85 -17.82
C ILE A 110 -0.97 -10.77 -17.76
N ILE A 111 -1.53 -9.55 -17.73
CA ILE A 111 -2.98 -9.34 -17.66
C ILE A 111 -3.66 -9.88 -18.92
N GLU A 112 -3.15 -9.56 -20.10
CA GLU A 112 -3.67 -10.03 -21.39
C GLU A 112 -3.65 -11.55 -21.47
N LYS A 113 -2.52 -12.19 -21.11
CA LYS A 113 -2.40 -13.65 -21.08
C LYS A 113 -3.40 -14.28 -20.12
N ASN A 114 -3.55 -13.74 -18.91
CA ASN A 114 -4.51 -14.23 -17.90
C ASN A 114 -5.97 -14.03 -18.33
N ALA A 115 -6.26 -13.03 -19.16
CA ALA A 115 -7.56 -12.80 -19.76
C ALA A 115 -7.84 -13.70 -20.98
N GLY A 116 -6.91 -14.56 -21.37
CA GLY A 116 -7.02 -15.41 -22.56
C GLY A 116 -6.81 -14.66 -23.88
N ALA A 117 -6.28 -13.43 -23.84
CA ALA A 117 -5.94 -12.68 -25.04
C ALA A 117 -4.67 -13.23 -25.68
N LYS A 118 -4.53 -13.01 -27.01
CA LYS A 118 -3.30 -13.35 -27.71
C LYS A 118 -2.19 -12.37 -27.31
N VAL A 119 -1.14 -12.91 -26.71
CA VAL A 119 0.12 -12.21 -26.45
C VAL A 119 1.16 -12.60 -27.52
N PRO A 120 2.26 -11.84 -27.67
CA PRO A 120 3.32 -12.20 -28.60
C PRO A 120 3.87 -13.61 -28.34
N GLU A 121 4.22 -14.34 -29.40
CA GLU A 121 4.67 -15.75 -29.32
C GLU A 121 5.89 -15.95 -28.40
N TRP A 122 6.74 -14.94 -28.28
CA TRP A 122 7.92 -14.98 -27.40
C TRP A 122 7.56 -14.91 -25.90
N PHE A 123 6.35 -14.49 -25.53
CA PHE A 123 5.92 -14.35 -24.14
C PHE A 123 5.32 -15.67 -23.59
N ASP A 124 6.16 -16.71 -23.60
CA ASP A 124 5.84 -18.03 -23.03
C ASP A 124 5.85 -18.03 -21.48
N GLU A 125 5.72 -19.21 -20.86
CA GLU A 125 5.75 -19.35 -19.40
C GLU A 125 7.09 -18.96 -18.77
N ASN A 126 8.21 -19.13 -19.49
CA ASN A 126 9.53 -18.77 -18.98
C ASN A 126 9.75 -17.26 -19.06
N ALA A 127 9.36 -16.64 -20.18
CA ALA A 127 9.35 -15.19 -20.33
C ALA A 127 8.43 -14.54 -19.29
N GLU A 128 7.24 -15.10 -19.05
CA GLU A 128 6.34 -14.62 -17.99
C GLU A 128 7.01 -14.68 -16.62
N ARG A 129 7.70 -15.77 -16.28
CA ARG A 129 8.39 -15.92 -14.99
C ARG A 129 9.49 -14.87 -14.80
N GLU A 130 10.29 -14.61 -15.82
CA GLU A 130 11.32 -13.57 -15.81
C GLU A 130 10.70 -12.18 -15.70
N GLY A 131 9.62 -11.92 -16.45
CA GLY A 131 8.84 -10.69 -16.37
C GLY A 131 8.29 -10.46 -14.97
N ARG A 132 7.59 -11.44 -14.38
CA ARG A 132 7.04 -11.38 -13.01
C ARG A 132 8.10 -11.05 -11.98
N ARG A 133 9.31 -11.61 -12.11
CA ARG A 133 10.44 -11.25 -11.25
C ARG A 133 10.82 -9.77 -11.40
N ALA A 134 10.97 -9.27 -12.61
CA ALA A 134 11.27 -7.87 -12.85
C ALA A 134 10.16 -6.95 -12.30
N TYR A 135 8.90 -7.34 -12.47
CA TYR A 135 7.74 -6.63 -11.93
C TYR A 135 7.69 -6.65 -10.40
N PHE A 136 8.03 -7.78 -9.77
CA PHE A 136 8.21 -7.88 -8.31
C PHE A 136 9.19 -6.83 -7.79
N HIS A 137 10.35 -6.71 -8.43
CA HIS A 137 11.34 -5.71 -8.04
C HIS A 137 10.84 -4.27 -8.28
N GLY A 138 10.20 -4.00 -9.42
CA GLY A 138 9.61 -2.70 -9.75
C GLY A 138 8.59 -2.23 -8.71
N LEU A 139 7.62 -3.10 -8.37
CA LEU A 139 6.54 -2.75 -7.45
C LEU A 139 7.04 -2.59 -6.01
N ASN A 140 7.91 -3.50 -5.54
CA ASN A 140 8.51 -3.40 -4.20
C ASN A 140 9.37 -2.15 -4.05
N LEU A 141 10.08 -1.72 -5.10
CA LEU A 141 10.85 -0.48 -5.08
C LEU A 141 9.94 0.75 -4.94
N ILE A 142 8.83 0.80 -5.69
CA ILE A 142 7.88 1.92 -5.60
C ILE A 142 7.25 1.98 -4.21
N ALA A 143 6.77 0.84 -3.70
CA ALA A 143 6.15 0.73 -2.39
C ALA A 143 7.16 0.91 -1.23
N GLY A 144 8.45 0.72 -1.51
CA GLY A 144 9.52 0.74 -0.51
C GLY A 144 9.53 -0.48 0.40
N THR A 145 9.10 -1.63 -0.11
CA THR A 145 8.89 -2.88 0.62
C THR A 145 9.90 -3.96 0.22
N GLY A 146 9.96 -5.06 0.97
CA GLY A 146 10.74 -6.24 0.59
C GLY A 146 12.23 -5.95 0.40
N PRO A 147 12.86 -6.32 -0.73
CA PRO A 147 14.27 -6.03 -0.98
C PRO A 147 14.63 -4.53 -0.93
N TYR A 148 13.64 -3.65 -1.04
CA TYR A 148 13.81 -2.20 -1.01
C TYR A 148 13.23 -1.56 0.25
N HIS A 149 13.02 -2.35 1.32
CA HIS A 149 12.50 -1.90 2.59
C HIS A 149 13.11 -0.55 3.01
N ASN A 150 12.25 0.47 3.12
CA ASN A 150 12.64 1.78 3.58
C ASN A 150 11.46 2.47 4.27
N PRO A 151 11.48 2.63 5.60
CA PRO A 151 10.42 3.31 6.35
C PRO A 151 10.10 4.72 5.83
N ASN A 152 11.11 5.47 5.35
CA ASN A 152 10.93 6.82 4.82
C ASN A 152 10.21 6.85 3.46
N TRP A 153 10.08 5.70 2.78
CA TRP A 153 9.34 5.52 1.54
C TRP A 153 7.96 4.95 1.80
N ILE A 154 7.85 3.98 2.72
CA ILE A 154 6.59 3.36 3.14
C ILE A 154 5.67 4.40 3.81
N ARG A 155 6.22 5.22 4.71
CA ARG A 155 5.48 6.20 5.51
C ARG A 155 4.61 7.15 4.67
N PRO A 156 5.13 7.88 3.66
CA PRO A 156 4.29 8.70 2.80
C PRO A 156 3.41 7.90 1.81
N THR A 157 3.64 6.60 1.63
CA THR A 157 2.88 5.75 0.71
C THR A 157 1.59 5.20 1.33
N SER A 158 1.66 4.63 2.53
CA SER A 158 0.50 4.01 3.21
C SER A 158 0.26 4.51 4.63
N GLY A 159 1.10 5.42 5.14
CA GLY A 159 1.06 5.82 6.54
C GLY A 159 -0.22 6.54 6.96
N LEU A 160 -0.85 7.28 6.05
CA LEU A 160 -2.14 7.93 6.31
C LEU A 160 -3.27 6.92 6.43
N LEU A 161 -3.28 5.88 5.58
CA LEU A 161 -4.24 4.79 5.68
C LEU A 161 -4.05 4.00 6.99
N LEU A 162 -2.80 3.70 7.37
CA LEU A 162 -2.50 3.03 8.64
C LEU A 162 -2.97 3.86 9.85
N GLU A 163 -2.71 5.17 9.85
CA GLU A 163 -3.17 6.08 10.89
C GLU A 163 -4.70 6.05 11.01
N GLU A 164 -5.43 6.22 9.90
CA GLU A 164 -6.88 6.26 9.89
C GLU A 164 -7.50 4.92 10.34
N LEU A 165 -6.94 3.77 9.94
CA LEU A 165 -7.36 2.46 10.44
C LEU A 165 -7.20 2.35 11.96
N THR A 166 -6.05 2.76 12.51
CA THR A 166 -5.82 2.70 13.98
C THR A 166 -6.72 3.66 14.74
N LYS A 167 -7.03 4.82 14.16
CA LYS A 167 -7.96 5.81 14.72
C LYS A 167 -9.40 5.29 14.73
N HIS A 168 -9.86 4.58 13.70
CA HIS A 168 -11.18 3.94 13.72
C HIS A 168 -11.29 2.88 14.82
N ILE A 169 -10.26 2.05 14.96
CA ILE A 169 -10.18 1.05 16.04
C ILE A 169 -10.27 1.76 17.41
N LYS A 170 -9.43 2.76 17.64
CA LYS A 170 -9.39 3.52 18.90
C LYS A 170 -10.75 4.16 19.23
N ARG A 171 -11.35 4.86 18.26
CA ARG A 171 -12.68 5.47 18.41
C ARG A 171 -13.76 4.45 18.71
N LYS A 172 -13.69 3.25 18.10
CA LYS A 172 -14.67 2.18 18.36
C LYS A 172 -14.55 1.63 19.78
N ILE A 173 -13.33 1.49 20.30
CA ILE A 173 -13.06 1.12 21.69
C ILE A 173 -13.61 2.19 22.65
N GLU A 174 -13.30 3.46 22.40
CA GLU A 174 -13.78 4.59 23.21
C GLU A 174 -15.32 4.66 23.21
N CYS A 175 -15.96 4.44 22.07
CA CYS A 175 -17.43 4.39 21.95
C CYS A 175 -18.03 3.27 22.80
N ASP A 176 -17.43 2.07 22.80
CA ASP A 176 -17.92 0.96 23.63
C ASP A 176 -17.76 1.25 25.12
N GLN A 177 -16.61 1.81 25.53
CA GLN A 177 -16.31 2.13 26.93
C GLN A 177 -17.20 3.26 27.48
N THR A 178 -17.42 4.31 26.70
CA THR A 178 -18.19 5.50 27.12
C THR A 178 -19.68 5.40 26.79
N ARG A 179 -20.08 4.39 26.02
CA ARG A 179 -21.40 4.26 25.39
C ARG A 179 -21.78 5.44 24.48
N ASN A 180 -20.81 6.25 24.07
CA ASN A 180 -21.01 7.36 23.15
C ASN A 180 -20.49 7.02 21.75
N CYS A 181 -21.39 6.57 20.88
CA CYS A 181 -21.07 6.02 19.57
C CYS A 181 -21.52 6.89 18.40
N LYS A 182 -21.62 8.21 18.61
CA LYS A 182 -22.08 9.14 17.57
C LYS A 182 -21.22 8.99 16.31
N ASP A 183 -21.88 8.83 15.16
CA ASP A 183 -21.28 8.71 13.84
C ASP A 183 -20.33 7.51 13.60
N MET A 184 -20.31 6.52 14.51
CA MET A 184 -19.50 5.31 14.35
C MET A 184 -20.13 4.30 13.40
N LYS A 185 -19.33 3.76 12.48
CA LYS A 185 -19.72 2.67 11.57
C LYS A 185 -19.26 1.34 12.13
N LYS A 186 -19.96 0.26 11.76
CA LYS A 186 -19.54 -1.12 12.07
C LYS A 186 -18.54 -1.62 11.04
N PHE A 187 -18.64 -1.15 9.80
CA PHE A 187 -17.82 -1.61 8.69
C PHE A 187 -17.25 -0.43 7.90
N TYR A 188 -15.94 -0.49 7.63
CA TYR A 188 -15.21 0.46 6.80
C TYR A 188 -14.53 -0.33 5.67
N ALA A 189 -14.78 0.03 4.41
CA ALA A 189 -14.12 -0.55 3.25
C ALA A 189 -13.35 0.50 2.46
N TYR A 190 -12.15 0.11 2.02
CA TYR A 190 -11.22 0.97 1.30
C TYR A 190 -10.79 0.32 -0.01
N GLY A 191 -11.22 0.88 -1.14
CA GLY A 191 -10.76 0.49 -2.47
C GLY A 191 -9.47 1.22 -2.84
N THR A 192 -8.37 0.48 -3.03
CA THR A 192 -7.03 1.06 -3.26
C THR A 192 -6.22 0.24 -4.27
N HIS A 193 -4.90 0.47 -4.32
CA HIS A 193 -3.95 -0.14 -5.25
C HIS A 193 -3.01 -1.10 -4.51
N ASP A 194 -2.48 -2.05 -5.27
CA ASP A 194 -1.49 -3.06 -4.85
C ASP A 194 -0.35 -2.49 -3.99
N MET A 195 0.30 -1.41 -4.43
CA MET A 195 1.45 -0.83 -3.73
C MET A 195 1.09 -0.24 -2.36
N LEU A 196 -0.14 0.26 -2.17
CA LEU A 196 -0.62 0.71 -0.86
C LEU A 196 -0.87 -0.48 0.05
N LEU A 197 -1.46 -1.56 -0.47
CA LEU A 197 -1.66 -2.79 0.29
C LEU A 197 -0.33 -3.42 0.70
N MET A 198 0.66 -3.45 -0.20
CA MET A 198 2.02 -3.93 0.09
C MET A 198 2.68 -3.10 1.19
N ALA A 199 2.67 -1.77 1.05
CA ALA A 199 3.26 -0.86 2.03
C ALA A 199 2.56 -0.96 3.40
N LEU A 200 1.25 -1.15 3.42
CA LEU A 200 0.49 -1.37 4.65
C LEU A 200 0.85 -2.71 5.33
N LEU A 201 0.90 -3.80 4.56
CA LEU A 201 1.28 -5.12 5.07
C LEU A 201 2.74 -5.16 5.56
N GLU A 202 3.64 -4.47 4.85
CA GLU A 202 5.03 -4.31 5.26
C GLU A 202 5.12 -3.49 6.56
N SER A 203 4.33 -2.42 6.68
CA SER A 203 4.30 -1.57 7.88
C SER A 203 3.96 -2.38 9.14
N ILE A 204 3.05 -3.35 9.03
CA ILE A 204 2.63 -4.21 10.16
C ILE A 204 3.48 -5.49 10.28
N GLY A 205 4.46 -5.71 9.40
CA GLY A 205 5.34 -6.88 9.40
C GLY A 205 4.70 -8.18 8.91
N ALA A 206 3.55 -8.11 8.24
CA ALA A 206 2.77 -9.29 7.82
C ALA A 206 2.79 -9.56 6.31
N LYS A 207 3.61 -8.83 5.53
CA LYS A 207 3.62 -8.91 4.07
C LYS A 207 3.90 -10.32 3.54
N ASP A 208 5.00 -10.94 3.95
CA ASP A 208 5.39 -12.23 3.38
C ASP A 208 4.42 -13.36 3.78
N ALA A 209 3.85 -13.29 4.99
CA ALA A 209 2.78 -14.20 5.41
C ALA A 209 1.50 -14.00 4.57
N ALA A 210 1.14 -12.75 4.28
CA ALA A 210 -0.04 -12.42 3.49
C ALA A 210 0.11 -12.77 2.01
N LEU A 211 1.22 -12.38 1.37
CA LEU A 211 1.42 -12.48 -0.08
C LEU A 211 2.16 -13.76 -0.50
N GLY A 212 2.99 -14.31 0.36
CA GLY A 212 4.03 -15.29 0.00
C GLY A 212 5.36 -14.59 -0.32
N GLU A 213 6.46 -15.25 -0.01
CA GLU A 213 7.80 -14.74 -0.29
C GLU A 213 8.00 -14.50 -1.80
N GLY A 214 8.54 -13.33 -2.15
CA GLY A 214 8.78 -12.99 -3.55
C GLY A 214 7.53 -12.73 -4.39
N GLN A 215 6.35 -12.54 -3.76
CA GLN A 215 5.09 -12.30 -4.46
C GLN A 215 4.58 -10.87 -4.28
N ASN A 216 3.82 -10.41 -5.27
CA ASN A 216 3.03 -9.18 -5.22
C ASN A 216 1.56 -9.53 -4.92
N PRO A 217 0.72 -8.56 -4.50
CA PRO A 217 -0.71 -8.79 -4.37
C PRO A 217 -1.34 -9.15 -5.72
N GLU A 218 -2.14 -10.21 -5.72
CA GLU A 218 -3.00 -10.56 -6.84
C GLU A 218 -4.23 -9.66 -6.87
N PHE A 219 -4.96 -9.67 -7.99
CA PHE A 219 -6.22 -8.95 -8.09
C PHE A 219 -7.17 -9.29 -6.93
N ILE A 220 -7.85 -8.26 -6.42
CA ILE A 220 -8.79 -8.31 -5.30
C ILE A 220 -8.23 -8.92 -3.99
N ALA A 221 -6.90 -8.96 -3.85
CA ALA A 221 -6.28 -9.26 -2.57
C ALA A 221 -6.79 -8.31 -1.48
N THR A 222 -7.16 -8.86 -0.31
CA THR A 222 -7.92 -8.12 0.71
C THR A 222 -7.34 -8.39 2.09
N LEU A 223 -7.03 -7.31 2.82
CA LEU A 223 -6.78 -7.33 4.26
C LEU A 223 -8.07 -6.99 5.01
N ILE A 224 -8.43 -7.81 5.99
CA ILE A 224 -9.52 -7.53 6.94
C ILE A 224 -8.90 -7.41 8.34
N LEU A 225 -9.26 -6.34 9.05
CA LEU A 225 -8.93 -6.12 10.44
C LEU A 225 -10.23 -6.12 11.26
N GLU A 226 -10.40 -7.13 12.11
CA GLU A 226 -11.56 -7.28 12.98
C GLU A 226 -11.20 -6.82 14.39
N LEU A 227 -12.03 -5.96 14.98
CA LEU A 227 -11.94 -5.59 16.40
C LEU A 227 -12.87 -6.49 17.22
N TRP A 228 -12.30 -7.20 18.17
CA TRP A 228 -12.97 -8.14 19.07
C TRP A 228 -12.92 -7.64 20.51
N LYS A 229 -13.97 -7.94 21.28
CA LYS A 229 -14.00 -7.75 22.74
C LYS A 229 -14.12 -9.10 23.43
N ARG A 230 -13.22 -9.41 24.37
CA ARG A 230 -13.21 -10.64 25.17
C ARG A 230 -12.82 -10.29 26.60
N ASP A 231 -13.62 -10.74 27.56
CA ASP A 231 -13.36 -10.53 29.00
C ASP A 231 -13.05 -9.06 29.36
N GLY A 232 -13.79 -8.13 28.73
CA GLY A 232 -13.61 -6.69 28.91
C GLY A 232 -12.39 -6.07 28.21
N ARG A 233 -11.58 -6.86 27.52
CA ARG A 233 -10.39 -6.40 26.76
C ARG A 233 -10.63 -6.45 25.25
N TYR A 234 -9.84 -5.68 24.51
CA TYR A 234 -9.97 -5.54 23.06
C TYR A 234 -8.80 -6.16 22.31
N TYR A 235 -9.13 -6.76 21.17
CA TYR A 235 -8.20 -7.52 20.36
C TYR A 235 -8.42 -7.28 18.88
N ILE A 236 -7.35 -7.38 18.10
CA ILE A 236 -7.36 -7.36 16.64
C ILE A 236 -7.15 -8.77 16.12
N LYS A 237 -8.01 -9.19 15.19
CA LYS A 237 -7.79 -10.36 14.35
C LYS A 237 -7.60 -9.88 12.92
N ALA A 238 -6.50 -10.27 12.29
CA ALA A 238 -6.20 -9.92 10.91
C ALA A 238 -6.40 -11.14 10.01
N LEU A 239 -7.20 -10.99 8.97
CA LEU A 239 -7.45 -12.00 7.95
C LEU A 239 -6.97 -11.48 6.59
N PHE A 240 -6.54 -12.39 5.73
CA PHE A 240 -6.13 -12.07 4.38
C PHE A 240 -6.77 -13.00 3.37
N ARG A 241 -7.22 -12.43 2.25
CA ARG A 241 -7.59 -13.16 1.03
C ARG A 241 -6.54 -12.85 -0.02
N ARG A 242 -5.86 -13.89 -0.50
CA ARG A 242 -4.75 -13.75 -1.46
C ARG A 242 -5.19 -13.74 -2.91
N TYR A 243 -6.06 -14.68 -3.31
CA TYR A 243 -6.34 -14.94 -4.73
C TYR A 243 -7.77 -14.55 -5.14
N PRO A 244 -7.96 -14.09 -6.39
CA PRO A 244 -9.27 -13.69 -6.89
C PRO A 244 -10.28 -14.84 -6.93
N ASN A 245 -9.83 -16.03 -7.34
CA ASN A 245 -10.69 -17.20 -7.51
C ASN A 245 -10.88 -18.02 -6.21
N SER A 246 -10.49 -17.45 -5.06
CA SER A 246 -10.63 -18.10 -3.76
C SER A 246 -11.56 -17.29 -2.86
N ASN A 247 -12.52 -17.99 -2.23
CA ASN A 247 -13.34 -17.45 -1.14
C ASN A 247 -12.70 -17.66 0.25
N ARG A 248 -11.46 -18.17 0.30
CA ARG A 248 -10.78 -18.47 1.56
C ARG A 248 -10.05 -17.24 2.09
N PHE A 249 -10.36 -16.92 3.34
CA PHE A 249 -9.59 -16.02 4.18
C PHE A 249 -8.75 -16.85 5.14
N PHE A 250 -7.50 -16.44 5.38
CA PHE A 250 -6.63 -17.06 6.38
C PHE A 250 -6.13 -16.01 7.37
N ALA A 251 -5.86 -16.44 8.60
CA ALA A 251 -5.38 -15.55 9.64
C ALA A 251 -3.91 -15.17 9.40
N ILE A 252 -3.60 -13.88 9.55
CA ILE A 252 -2.23 -13.35 9.54
C ILE A 252 -1.87 -12.63 10.84
N THR A 253 -2.74 -12.69 11.86
CA THR A 253 -2.54 -11.99 13.15
C THR A 253 -1.19 -12.31 13.79
N GLN A 254 -0.78 -13.57 13.75
CA GLN A 254 0.48 -14.05 14.34
C GLN A 254 1.72 -13.47 13.64
N SER A 255 1.59 -13.05 12.38
CA SER A 255 2.68 -12.46 11.61
C SER A 255 2.88 -10.98 11.93
N ILE A 256 1.89 -10.31 12.51
CA ILE A 256 1.99 -8.90 12.87
C ILE A 256 3.09 -8.70 13.92
N THR A 257 3.97 -7.72 13.70
CA THR A 257 5.07 -7.43 14.63
C THR A 257 4.54 -7.01 16.00
N GLY A 258 5.10 -7.60 17.07
CA GLY A 258 4.69 -7.37 18.45
C GLY A 258 3.53 -8.25 18.94
N CYS A 259 2.78 -8.88 18.04
CA CYS A 259 1.70 -9.80 18.39
C CYS A 259 2.22 -11.21 18.74
N SER A 260 1.44 -11.96 19.52
CA SER A 260 1.78 -13.34 19.89
C SER A 260 1.83 -14.25 18.66
N LYS A 261 2.84 -15.13 18.59
CA LYS A 261 3.00 -16.10 17.50
C LYS A 261 2.06 -17.31 17.58
N VAL A 262 1.37 -17.49 18.71
CA VAL A 262 0.50 -18.66 18.97
C VAL A 262 -0.97 -18.29 19.13
N SER A 263 -1.31 -17.00 19.15
CA SER A 263 -2.69 -16.54 19.32
C SER A 263 -3.26 -16.00 18.01
N ASP A 264 -4.53 -16.30 17.73
CA ASP A 264 -5.28 -15.69 16.63
C ASP A 264 -5.63 -14.21 16.87
N PHE A 265 -5.35 -13.71 18.08
CA PHE A 265 -5.68 -12.37 18.54
C PHE A 265 -4.43 -11.59 18.93
N CYS A 266 -4.38 -10.33 18.52
CA CYS A 266 -3.39 -9.36 18.98
C CYS A 266 -4.07 -8.36 19.92
N SER A 267 -3.41 -7.94 21.01
CA SER A 267 -3.94 -6.85 21.84
C SER A 267 -4.15 -5.59 21.00
N SER A 268 -5.28 -4.91 21.16
CA SER A 268 -5.52 -3.62 20.50
C SER A 268 -4.45 -2.60 20.84
N ASP A 269 -3.94 -2.61 22.08
CA ASP A 269 -2.92 -1.65 22.53
C ASP A 269 -1.59 -1.88 21.80
N THR A 270 -1.20 -3.15 21.60
CA THR A 270 -0.03 -3.51 20.81
C THR A 270 -0.18 -3.04 19.37
N PHE A 271 -1.34 -3.29 18.74
CA PHE A 271 -1.58 -2.92 17.35
C PHE A 271 -1.64 -1.39 17.15
N ILE A 272 -2.37 -0.66 18.02
CA ILE A 272 -2.51 0.79 17.96
C ILE A 272 -1.20 1.49 18.31
N GLY A 273 -0.50 1.02 19.35
CA GLY A 273 0.78 1.58 19.79
C GLY A 273 1.94 1.29 18.84
N GLY A 274 1.85 0.22 18.05
CA GLY A 274 2.88 -0.18 17.09
C GLY A 274 3.04 0.75 15.89
N PHE A 275 4.10 0.49 15.11
CA PHE A 275 4.29 1.00 13.74
C PHE A 275 4.39 2.52 13.59
N GLN A 276 4.71 3.26 14.66
CA GLN A 276 4.74 4.74 14.65
C GLN A 276 5.64 5.33 13.57
N GLN A 277 6.76 4.67 13.27
CA GLN A 277 7.67 5.06 12.19
C GLN A 277 7.00 5.09 10.81
N TYR A 278 5.95 4.30 10.59
CA TYR A 278 5.22 4.23 9.32
C TYR A 278 3.96 5.10 9.26
N LYS A 279 3.47 5.63 10.39
CA LYS A 279 2.21 6.41 10.43
C LYS A 279 2.44 7.90 10.18
N THR A 280 1.65 8.53 9.32
CA THR A 280 1.72 9.99 9.09
C THR A 280 0.35 10.58 8.83
N THR A 281 0.13 11.83 9.25
CA THR A 281 -1.07 12.62 8.94
C THR A 281 -0.81 13.64 7.81
N HIS A 282 0.44 13.78 7.35
CA HIS A 282 0.85 14.82 6.39
C HIS A 282 1.73 14.25 5.26
N PRO A 283 1.29 13.20 4.53
CA PRO A 283 2.09 12.59 3.45
C PRO A 283 2.47 13.58 2.33
N LYS A 284 1.61 14.57 2.06
CA LYS A 284 1.87 15.65 1.08
C LYS A 284 3.13 16.44 1.44
N ASP A 285 3.26 16.83 2.69
CA ASP A 285 4.39 17.62 3.18
C ASP A 285 5.69 16.82 3.09
N GLU A 286 5.62 15.54 3.45
CA GLU A 286 6.75 14.60 3.31
C GLU A 286 7.16 14.40 1.83
N CYS A 287 6.23 14.53 0.89
CA CYS A 287 6.51 14.36 -0.54
C CYS A 287 7.11 15.58 -1.23
N HIS A 288 6.71 16.77 -0.79
CA HIS A 288 7.03 18.03 -1.45
C HIS A 288 7.99 18.91 -0.65
N VAL A 289 8.77 18.35 0.29
CA VAL A 289 9.79 19.11 1.03
C VAL A 289 10.75 19.80 0.05
N ASN A 290 10.50 21.08 -0.22
CA ASN A 290 11.52 22.02 -0.64
C ASN A 290 12.45 22.13 0.57
N LYS A 291 13.72 21.72 0.44
CA LYS A 291 14.75 22.09 1.41
C LYS A 291 14.92 23.62 1.35
N LEU A 292 14.04 24.36 2.00
CA LEU A 292 14.40 25.59 2.68
C LEU A 292 14.52 25.20 4.15
N SER A 293 15.69 24.71 4.51
CA SER A 293 16.08 24.57 5.91
C SER A 293 16.12 25.95 6.55
N LYS A 294 14.98 26.49 6.99
CA LYS A 294 14.99 27.46 8.08
C LYS A 294 15.32 26.67 9.34
N LYS A 295 16.60 26.62 9.70
CA LYS A 295 17.02 26.35 11.07
C LYS A 295 16.26 27.34 11.96
N LEU A 296 15.17 26.93 12.57
CA LEU A 296 14.66 27.58 13.77
C LEU A 296 15.71 27.29 14.85
N LYS A 297 16.66 28.21 14.99
CA LYS A 297 17.54 28.24 16.17
C LYS A 297 16.64 28.53 17.36
N PHE A 298 16.34 27.51 18.14
CA PHE A 298 15.75 27.68 19.46
C PHE A 298 16.88 28.13 20.39
N TYR A 299 16.91 29.42 20.73
CA TYR A 299 17.78 29.93 21.78
C TYR A 299 17.03 29.76 23.11
N CYS A 300 17.44 28.77 23.91
CA CYS A 300 17.01 28.67 25.30
C CYS A 300 17.98 29.51 26.14
N LEU A 301 17.51 30.65 26.65
CA LEU A 301 18.27 31.52 27.54
C LEU A 301 17.84 31.20 28.97
N ILE A 302 18.60 30.34 29.65
CA ILE A 302 18.40 30.09 31.08
C ILE A 302 19.21 31.15 31.84
N LYS A 303 18.52 32.15 32.37
CA LYS A 303 19.07 33.06 33.38
C LYS A 303 18.93 32.38 34.74
N TYR A 304 20.05 32.04 35.35
CA TYR A 304 20.12 31.74 36.78
C TYR A 304 20.14 33.09 37.53
N LEU A 305 19.15 33.33 38.38
CA LEU A 305 19.16 34.41 39.35
C LEU A 305 19.56 33.79 40.69
N GLY A 306 20.81 33.99 41.05
CA GLY A 306 21.39 33.83 42.39
C GLY A 306 22.38 34.96 42.57
#